data_AF-A0A026WAF6-F1
#
_entry.id   AF-A0A026WAF6-F1
#
_cell.length_a   1.000
_cell.length_b   1.000
_cell.length_c   1.000
_cell.angle_alpha   90.00
_cell.angle_beta   90.00
_cell.angle_gamma   90.00
#
_symmetry.space_group_name_H-M   'P 1'
#
loop_
_entity.id
_entity.type
_entity.pdbx_description
1 polymer ?
#
loop_
_entity_poly.entity_id
_entity_poly.type
_entity_poly.pdbx_seq_one_letter_code
_entity_poly.pdbx_strand_id
1 'polypeptide(L)'
;KRFDINVVFKIPKKLDCIIKRGKDVLTNLQKTNVVYRIDCKECSCCYVGQTKRHLKTRVNEHICDIKKDVSCQSVVSNHRLCHNHNFDWCNTKVLHQESNRRKREIAEMCFIKCNDNSINVQKARIIFLVYMTLFLNVFDDCFRDLTLFCLLTGFSLSFVFHLLWCVTRPLVNPSVF
;
A
#
# COMPACT_ATOMS: atom_id res chain seq x y z
N LYS A 1 -8.19 68.09 15.22
CA LYS A 1 -7.54 66.87 15.77
C LYS A 1 -7.02 66.05 14.60
N ARG A 2 -5.70 65.83 14.50
CA ARG A 2 -5.13 64.86 13.54
C ARG A 2 -5.20 63.49 14.20
N PHE A 3 -5.79 62.52 13.51
CA PHE A 3 -5.80 61.13 13.95
C PHE A 3 -4.62 60.43 13.30
N ASP A 4 -3.75 59.86 14.13
CA ASP A 4 -2.55 59.13 13.72
C ASP A 4 -2.94 57.72 13.26
N ILE A 5 -3.36 57.60 12.00
CA ILE A 5 -3.82 56.33 11.42
C ILE A 5 -2.81 55.86 10.39
N ASN A 6 -2.11 54.77 10.73
CA ASN A 6 -1.22 54.08 9.80
C ASN A 6 -2.05 53.17 8.89
N VAL A 7 -2.04 53.47 7.59
CA VAL A 7 -2.75 52.69 6.58
C VAL A 7 -1.76 51.82 5.83
N VAL A 8 -1.95 50.50 5.88
CA VAL A 8 -1.12 49.54 5.15
C VAL A 8 -1.92 48.99 3.96
N PHE A 9 -1.33 49.05 2.78
CA PHE A 9 -1.95 48.52 1.56
C PHE A 9 -2.04 47.00 1.61
N LYS A 10 -3.25 46.48 1.41
CA LYS A 10 -3.51 45.05 1.30
C LYS A 10 -3.31 44.61 -0.14
N ILE A 11 -2.34 43.73 -0.38
CA ILE A 11 -2.12 43.15 -1.71
C ILE A 11 -3.31 42.22 -2.04
N PRO A 12 -4.09 42.51 -3.10
CA PRO A 12 -5.31 41.76 -3.40
C PRO A 12 -5.03 40.38 -4.01
N LYS A 13 -3.88 40.20 -4.67
CA LYS A 13 -3.43 38.93 -5.23
C LYS A 13 -2.11 38.50 -4.60
N LYS A 14 -2.20 37.75 -3.51
CA LYS A 14 -1.03 37.15 -2.86
C LYS A 14 -0.40 36.10 -3.78
N LEU A 15 0.92 35.96 -3.71
CA LEU A 15 1.69 35.00 -4.52
C LEU A 15 1.23 33.55 -4.33
N ASP A 16 0.76 33.18 -3.14
CA ASP A 16 0.18 31.86 -2.84
C ASP A 16 -1.11 31.54 -3.60
N CYS A 17 -1.84 32.57 -4.06
CA CYS A 17 -3.03 32.43 -4.89
C CYS A 17 -2.67 32.19 -6.37
N ILE A 18 -1.51 32.70 -6.80
CA ILE A 18 -1.02 32.62 -8.19
C ILE A 18 -0.17 31.36 -8.37
N ILE A 19 0.78 31.15 -7.45
CA ILE A 19 1.69 30.01 -7.42
C ILE A 19 1.07 28.96 -6.48
N LYS A 20 0.20 28.13 -7.04
CA LYS A 20 -0.31 26.97 -6.32
C LYS A 20 0.84 25.98 -6.12
N ARG A 21 1.14 25.63 -4.87
CA ARG A 21 2.07 24.53 -4.51
C ARG A 21 1.44 23.15 -4.79
N GLY A 22 0.78 23.00 -5.92
CA GLY A 22 0.27 21.70 -6.37
C GLY A 22 1.43 20.95 -7.03
N LYS A 23 1.90 19.87 -6.43
CA LYS A 23 2.79 18.95 -7.13
C LYS A 23 2.02 18.31 -8.30
N ASP A 24 2.72 18.02 -9.38
CA ASP A 24 2.15 17.25 -10.48
C ASP A 24 1.63 15.91 -9.95
N VAL A 25 0.42 15.54 -10.38
CA VAL A 25 -0.17 14.26 -10.01
C VAL A 25 0.64 13.15 -10.66
N LEU A 26 1.36 12.38 -9.83
CA LEU A 26 2.14 11.25 -10.32
C LEU A 26 1.23 10.07 -10.67
N THR A 27 1.49 9.47 -11.83
CA THR A 27 0.90 8.18 -12.19
C THR A 27 1.32 7.10 -11.20
N ASN A 28 0.54 6.02 -11.06
CA ASN A 28 0.87 4.93 -10.14
C ASN A 28 2.26 4.33 -10.39
N LEU A 29 2.64 4.16 -11.66
CA LEU A 29 3.94 3.62 -12.04
C LEU A 29 5.12 4.52 -11.64
N GLN A 30 4.90 5.83 -11.48
CA GLN A 30 5.91 6.79 -11.05
C GLN A 30 6.01 6.90 -9.52
N LYS A 31 5.07 6.33 -8.76
CA LYS A 31 5.14 6.37 -7.28
C LYS A 31 6.29 5.51 -6.75
N THR A 32 6.84 5.95 -5.63
CA THR A 32 7.90 5.26 -4.87
C THR A 32 7.39 4.94 -3.46
N ASN A 33 8.08 4.05 -2.76
CA ASN A 33 7.74 3.66 -1.39
C ASN A 33 6.31 3.10 -1.26
N VAL A 34 5.92 2.22 -2.19
CA VAL A 34 4.54 1.70 -2.29
C VAL A 34 4.46 0.22 -2.00
N VAL A 35 3.33 -0.19 -1.44
CA VAL A 35 2.78 -1.55 -1.54
C VAL A 35 1.85 -1.56 -2.75
N TYR A 36 2.04 -2.53 -3.63
CA TYR A 36 1.33 -2.64 -4.89
C TYR A 36 0.74 -4.04 -5.10
N ARG A 37 -0.20 -4.12 -6.03
CA ARG A 37 -0.87 -5.35 -6.45
C ARG A 37 -0.86 -5.46 -7.97
N ILE A 38 -0.51 -6.64 -8.45
CA ILE A 38 -0.61 -7.03 -9.86
C ILE A 38 -1.60 -8.20 -9.95
N ASP A 39 -2.66 -8.02 -10.71
CA ASP A 39 -3.68 -9.05 -10.93
C ASP A 39 -3.28 -9.95 -12.11
N CYS A 40 -3.59 -11.25 -12.00
CA CYS A 40 -3.59 -12.16 -13.13
C CYS A 40 -4.78 -11.82 -14.04
N LYS A 41 -4.62 -11.92 -15.37
CA LYS A 41 -5.70 -11.62 -16.31
C LYS A 41 -6.65 -12.80 -16.49
N GLU A 42 -6.15 -14.02 -16.30
CA GLU A 42 -6.85 -15.26 -16.63
C GLU A 42 -7.42 -15.97 -15.39
N CYS A 43 -7.01 -15.59 -14.17
CA CYS A 43 -7.57 -16.14 -12.94
C CYS A 43 -7.69 -15.11 -11.81
N SER A 44 -8.37 -15.49 -10.71
CA SER A 44 -8.60 -14.63 -9.54
C SER A 44 -7.37 -14.38 -8.67
N CYS A 45 -6.22 -14.96 -9.05
CA CYS A 45 -4.97 -14.81 -8.33
C CYS A 45 -4.36 -13.42 -8.52
N CYS A 46 -3.61 -12.98 -7.51
CA CYS A 46 -2.83 -11.76 -7.61
C CYS A 46 -1.49 -11.89 -6.88
N TYR A 47 -0.57 -11.00 -7.21
CA TYR A 47 0.67 -10.81 -6.47
C TYR A 47 0.66 -9.47 -5.76
N VAL A 48 1.02 -9.46 -4.47
CA VAL A 48 1.20 -8.24 -3.68
C VAL A 48 2.67 -8.09 -3.34
N GLY A 49 3.24 -6.91 -3.54
CA GLY A 49 4.64 -6.66 -3.21
C GLY A 49 4.88 -5.24 -2.72
N GLN A 50 6.06 -4.97 -2.16
CA GLN A 50 6.51 -3.60 -1.90
C GLN A 50 7.74 -3.18 -2.70
N THR A 51 7.93 -1.87 -2.84
CA THR A 51 9.13 -1.29 -3.43
C THR A 51 9.47 0.06 -2.80
N LYS A 52 10.76 0.30 -2.55
CA LYS A 52 11.29 1.64 -2.22
C LYS A 52 11.42 2.51 -3.49
N ARG A 53 11.70 1.88 -4.63
CA ARG A 53 11.98 2.54 -5.92
C ARG A 53 10.67 2.84 -6.67
N HIS A 54 10.79 3.40 -7.88
CA HIS A 54 9.63 3.56 -8.76
C HIS A 54 8.96 2.22 -9.04
N LEU A 55 7.63 2.21 -8.96
CA LEU A 55 6.83 1.02 -9.24
C LEU A 55 7.11 0.48 -10.65
N LYS A 56 7.26 1.35 -11.65
CA LYS A 56 7.65 0.98 -13.03
C LYS A 56 8.90 0.09 -13.06
N THR A 57 9.93 0.45 -12.29
CA THR A 57 11.17 -0.32 -12.25
C THR A 57 10.94 -1.72 -11.69
N ARG A 58 10.15 -1.83 -10.62
CA ARG A 58 9.83 -3.13 -10.02
C ARG A 58 9.00 -4.02 -10.93
N VAL A 59 8.04 -3.43 -11.65
CA VAL A 59 7.23 -4.15 -12.65
C VAL A 59 8.12 -4.66 -13.79
N ASN A 60 9.04 -3.83 -14.30
CA ASN A 60 9.96 -4.23 -15.36
C ASN A 60 10.89 -5.37 -14.92
N GLU A 61 11.32 -5.41 -13.66
CA GLU A 61 12.10 -6.54 -13.14
C GLU A 61 11.33 -7.85 -13.23
N HIS A 62 10.06 -7.88 -12.80
CA HIS A 62 9.23 -9.08 -12.92
C HIS A 62 9.06 -9.53 -14.37
N ILE A 63 8.93 -8.57 -15.31
CA ILE A 63 8.84 -8.86 -16.75
C ILE A 63 10.16 -9.47 -17.25
N CYS A 64 11.30 -8.89 -16.87
CA CYS A 64 12.61 -9.41 -17.24
C CYS A 64 12.88 -10.79 -16.62
N ASP A 65 12.39 -11.04 -15.41
CA ASP A 65 12.55 -12.32 -14.70
C ASP A 65 11.90 -13.50 -15.44
N ILE A 66 10.90 -13.25 -16.30
CA ILE A 66 10.26 -14.30 -17.13
C ILE A 66 11.26 -14.98 -18.06
N LYS A 67 12.30 -14.26 -18.52
CA LYS A 67 13.30 -14.77 -19.46
C LYS A 67 14.46 -15.50 -18.78
N LYS A 68 14.50 -15.52 -17.44
CA LYS A 68 15.58 -16.16 -16.68
C LYS A 68 15.35 -17.66 -16.59
N ASP A 69 16.42 -18.40 -16.27
CA ASP A 69 16.36 -19.81 -15.93
C ASP A 69 15.39 -20.07 -14.79
N VAL A 70 14.74 -21.24 -14.81
CA VAL A 70 13.66 -21.65 -13.89
C VAL A 70 14.08 -21.52 -12.42
N SER A 71 15.34 -21.82 -12.08
CA SER A 71 15.87 -21.70 -10.72
C SER A 71 15.93 -20.25 -10.19
N CYS A 72 15.94 -19.27 -11.08
CA CYS A 72 16.03 -17.85 -10.76
C CYS A 72 14.69 -17.11 -10.93
N GLN A 73 13.62 -17.81 -11.30
CA GLN A 73 12.33 -17.20 -11.59
C GLN A 73 11.61 -16.74 -10.32
N SER A 74 11.01 -15.56 -10.41
CA SER A 74 10.13 -15.04 -9.36
C SER A 74 8.84 -15.86 -9.29
N VAL A 75 8.12 -15.75 -8.18
CA VAL A 75 6.79 -16.36 -8.01
C VAL A 75 5.81 -15.89 -9.09
N VAL A 76 5.91 -14.63 -9.50
CA VAL A 76 5.12 -14.03 -10.59
C VAL A 76 5.45 -14.71 -11.92
N SER A 77 6.74 -14.85 -12.22
CA SER A 77 7.24 -15.50 -13.45
C SER A 77 6.84 -16.99 -13.49
N ASN A 78 6.99 -17.70 -12.37
CA ASN A 78 6.59 -19.10 -12.23
C ASN A 78 5.07 -19.28 -12.45
N HIS A 79 4.23 -18.48 -11.79
CA HIS A 79 2.78 -18.55 -11.99
C HIS A 79 2.41 -18.37 -13.47
N ARG A 80 2.99 -17.35 -14.10
CA ARG A 80 2.80 -17.03 -15.52
C ARG A 80 3.15 -18.22 -16.43
N LEU A 81 4.33 -18.82 -16.23
CA LEU A 81 4.83 -19.88 -17.09
C LEU A 81 4.13 -21.22 -16.86
N CYS A 82 3.92 -21.62 -15.61
CA CYS A 82 3.29 -22.90 -15.29
C CYS A 82 1.82 -22.98 -15.72
N HIS A 83 1.10 -21.86 -15.71
CA HIS A 83 -0.33 -21.81 -16.05
C HIS A 83 -0.60 -21.18 -17.43
N ASN A 84 0.46 -20.78 -18.15
CA ASN A 84 0.33 -20.02 -19.40
C ASN A 84 -0.58 -18.77 -19.25
N HIS A 85 -0.48 -18.09 -18.11
CA HIS A 85 -1.24 -16.88 -17.80
C HIS A 85 -0.43 -15.63 -18.15
N ASN A 86 -1.03 -14.46 -17.95
CA ASN A 86 -0.35 -13.17 -18.01
C ASN A 86 -0.85 -12.24 -16.91
N PHE A 87 0.00 -11.31 -16.50
CA PHE A 87 -0.37 -10.31 -15.50
C PHE A 87 -0.78 -9.00 -16.17
N ASP A 88 -1.63 -8.22 -15.49
CA ASP A 88 -1.95 -6.87 -15.90
C ASP A 88 -0.87 -5.87 -15.48
N TRP A 89 0.25 -5.89 -16.21
CA TRP A 89 1.41 -5.03 -15.99
C TRP A 89 1.07 -3.53 -16.08
N CYS A 90 0.15 -3.17 -16.97
CA CYS A 90 -0.24 -1.78 -17.23
C CYS A 90 -1.13 -1.22 -16.12
N ASN A 91 -2.01 -2.04 -15.56
CA ASN A 91 -2.95 -1.64 -14.51
C ASN A 91 -2.48 -2.05 -13.11
N THR A 92 -1.19 -1.89 -12.82
CA THR A 92 -0.66 -2.19 -11.48
C THR A 92 -1.26 -1.20 -10.46
N LYS A 93 -1.90 -1.75 -9.42
CA LYS A 93 -2.59 -0.97 -8.39
C LYS A 93 -1.64 -0.62 -7.24
N VAL A 94 -1.72 0.61 -6.75
CA VAL A 94 -1.05 1.01 -5.50
C VAL A 94 -2.05 0.86 -4.36
N LEU A 95 -1.74 -0.02 -3.40
CA LEU A 95 -2.58 -0.31 -2.24
C LEU A 95 -2.29 0.64 -1.08
N HIS A 96 -1.01 0.96 -0.87
CA HIS A 96 -0.55 1.82 0.20
C HIS A 96 0.77 2.50 -0.14
N GLN A 97 1.04 3.67 0.42
CA GLN A 97 2.30 4.39 0.23
C GLN A 97 2.87 4.77 1.60
N GLU A 98 4.07 4.30 1.89
CA GLU A 98 4.72 4.42 3.20
C GLU A 98 6.24 4.46 3.02
N SER A 99 6.87 5.56 3.43
CA SER A 99 8.32 5.77 3.30
C SER A 99 9.12 4.94 4.29
N ASN A 100 8.58 4.69 5.49
CA ASN A 100 9.21 3.89 6.51
C ASN A 100 9.20 2.40 6.12
N ARG A 101 10.39 1.81 6.01
CA ARG A 101 10.55 0.43 5.54
C ARG A 101 9.76 -0.58 6.39
N ARG A 102 9.82 -0.48 7.72
CA ARG A 102 9.16 -1.44 8.63
C ARG A 102 7.64 -1.33 8.54
N LYS A 103 7.11 -0.11 8.51
CA LYS A 103 5.67 0.12 8.33
C LYS A 103 5.18 -0.41 6.98
N ARG A 104 5.97 -0.22 5.91
CA ARG A 104 5.66 -0.74 4.59
C ARG A 104 5.73 -2.26 4.51
N GLU A 105 6.68 -2.90 5.19
CA GLU A 105 6.76 -4.36 5.34
C GLU A 105 5.50 -4.90 6.04
N ILE A 106 5.08 -4.27 7.14
CA ILE A 106 3.83 -4.63 7.84
C ILE A 106 2.63 -4.48 6.90
N ALA A 107 2.52 -3.36 6.19
CA ALA A 107 1.45 -3.12 5.23
C ALA A 107 1.41 -4.20 4.15
N GLU A 108 2.55 -4.55 3.54
CA GLU A 108 2.66 -5.65 2.58
C GLU A 108 2.14 -6.97 3.16
N MET A 109 2.56 -7.33 4.38
CA MET A 109 2.10 -8.54 5.04
C MET A 109 0.59 -8.53 5.28
N CYS A 110 0.03 -7.41 5.73
CA CYS A 110 -1.42 -7.25 5.90
C CYS A 110 -2.16 -7.48 4.58
N PHE A 111 -1.76 -6.81 3.50
CA PHE A 111 -2.42 -6.98 2.19
C PHE A 111 -2.28 -8.38 1.61
N ILE A 112 -1.16 -9.08 1.86
CA ILE A 112 -1.01 -10.50 1.48
C ILE A 112 -2.00 -11.36 2.26
N LYS A 113 -2.14 -11.13 3.58
CA LYS A 113 -2.99 -11.94 4.47
C LYS A 113 -4.48 -11.67 4.29
N CYS A 114 -4.86 -10.43 3.99
CA CYS A 114 -6.25 -10.06 3.70
C CYS A 114 -6.77 -10.60 2.35
N ASN A 115 -5.90 -11.18 1.53
CA ASN A 115 -6.24 -11.59 0.18
C ASN A 115 -5.99 -13.08 -0.04
N ASP A 116 -7.07 -13.85 -0.02
CA ASP A 116 -7.05 -15.31 -0.04
C ASP A 116 -6.40 -15.90 -1.30
N ASN A 117 -6.44 -15.17 -2.43
CA ASN A 117 -5.90 -15.62 -3.72
C ASN A 117 -4.48 -15.08 -4.01
N SER A 118 -3.73 -14.69 -2.97
CA SER A 118 -2.37 -14.18 -3.13
C SER A 118 -1.39 -15.32 -3.45
N ILE A 119 -0.63 -15.19 -4.55
CA ILE A 119 0.38 -16.21 -4.93
C ILE A 119 1.68 -16.11 -4.11
N ASN A 120 1.80 -15.09 -3.25
CA ASN A 120 2.99 -14.81 -2.47
C ASN A 120 3.50 -16.02 -1.66
N VAL A 121 4.81 -16.31 -1.75
CA VAL A 121 5.44 -17.34 -0.91
C VAL A 121 5.46 -16.85 0.54
N GLN A 122 4.82 -17.61 1.43
CA GLN A 122 4.68 -17.27 2.84
C GLN A 122 5.98 -17.51 3.61
N LYS A 123 6.91 -16.55 3.59
CA LYS A 123 8.24 -16.72 4.19
C LYS A 123 8.33 -16.44 5.71
N ALA A 124 7.35 -15.78 6.33
CA ALA A 124 7.42 -15.52 7.78
C ALA A 124 6.05 -15.32 8.44
N ARG A 125 5.49 -16.40 8.99
CA ARG A 125 4.23 -16.40 9.77
C ARG A 125 4.37 -15.68 11.12
N ILE A 126 5.59 -15.66 11.67
CA ILE A 126 5.89 -15.18 13.03
C ILE A 126 5.79 -13.67 13.17
N ILE A 127 6.36 -12.89 12.23
CA ILE A 127 6.34 -11.42 12.30
C ILE A 127 4.91 -10.88 12.22
N PHE A 128 4.07 -11.49 11.38
CA PHE A 128 2.66 -11.15 11.30
C PHE A 128 1.94 -11.41 12.61
N LEU A 129 2.15 -12.57 13.24
CA LEU A 129 1.51 -12.90 14.52
C LEU A 129 1.94 -11.92 15.62
N VAL A 130 3.23 -11.63 15.76
CA VAL A 130 3.72 -10.67 16.77
C VAL A 130 3.10 -9.27 16.55
N TYR A 131 3.06 -8.78 15.32
CA TYR A 131 2.47 -7.47 15.03
C TYR A 131 0.95 -7.46 15.16
N MET A 132 0.24 -8.54 14.79
CA MET A 132 -1.20 -8.65 14.98
C MET A 132 -1.56 -8.75 16.46
N THR A 133 -0.79 -9.50 17.26
CA THR A 133 -0.99 -9.58 18.71
C THR A 133 -0.71 -8.22 19.36
N LEU A 134 0.34 -7.51 18.97
CA LEU A 134 0.57 -6.14 19.45
C LEU A 134 -0.54 -5.19 18.97
N PHE A 135 -1.02 -5.32 17.74
CA PHE A 135 -2.11 -4.51 17.20
C PHE A 135 -3.41 -4.74 17.97
N LEU A 136 -3.78 -6.00 18.21
CA LEU A 136 -4.98 -6.40 18.95
C LEU A 136 -4.87 -6.04 20.43
N ASN A 137 -3.74 -6.29 21.09
CA ASN A 137 -3.54 -5.91 22.49
C ASN A 137 -3.58 -4.38 22.67
N VAL A 138 -2.99 -3.61 21.75
CA VAL A 138 -3.10 -2.14 21.77
C VAL A 138 -4.52 -1.67 21.43
N PHE A 139 -5.28 -2.43 20.64
CA PHE A 139 -6.68 -2.14 20.32
C PHE A 139 -7.63 -2.48 21.48
N ASP A 140 -7.39 -3.58 22.20
CA ASP A 140 -8.18 -4.03 23.36
C ASP A 140 -7.86 -3.19 24.63
N ASP A 141 -6.59 -2.86 24.87
CA ASP A 141 -6.18 -2.04 26.03
C ASP A 141 -6.35 -0.53 25.78
N CYS A 142 -6.45 -0.11 24.51
CA CYS A 142 -6.54 1.30 24.12
C CYS A 142 -7.65 1.56 23.09
N PHE A 143 -8.79 1.99 23.63
CA PHE A 143 -9.64 3.07 23.10
C PHE A 143 -10.81 2.76 22.15
N ARG A 144 -11.96 3.38 22.47
CA ARG A 144 -13.09 3.67 21.56
C ARG A 144 -12.72 4.69 20.45
N ASP A 145 -11.46 5.08 20.29
CA ASP A 145 -11.02 6.17 19.42
C ASP A 145 -9.82 5.75 18.55
N LEU A 146 -10.11 5.47 17.28
CA LEU A 146 -9.11 5.13 16.26
C LEU A 146 -8.08 6.25 16.04
N THR A 147 -8.35 7.50 16.45
CA THR A 147 -7.39 8.59 16.26
C THR A 147 -6.18 8.47 17.19
N LEU A 148 -6.35 8.05 18.45
CA LEU A 148 -5.24 7.83 19.38
C LEU A 148 -4.35 6.67 18.91
N PHE A 149 -4.97 5.60 18.40
CA PHE A 149 -4.24 4.48 17.81
C PHE A 149 -3.37 4.91 16.62
N CYS A 150 -3.90 5.79 15.76
CA CYS A 150 -3.14 6.36 14.65
C CYS A 150 -1.97 7.22 15.14
N LEU A 151 -2.13 7.97 16.24
CA LEU A 151 -1.04 8.75 16.84
C LEU A 151 0.08 7.85 17.40
N LEU A 152 -0.29 6.78 18.10
CA LEU A 152 0.67 5.86 18.72
C LEU A 152 1.46 5.05 17.67
N THR A 153 0.79 4.57 16.64
CA THR A 153 1.42 3.75 15.60
C THR A 153 1.99 4.57 14.44
N GLY A 154 1.49 5.79 14.26
CA GLY A 154 1.75 6.66 13.12
C GLY A 154 1.30 6.05 11.78
N PHE A 155 0.34 5.12 11.78
CA PHE A 155 -0.34 4.69 10.56
C PHE A 155 -1.50 5.63 10.25
N SER A 156 -1.80 5.80 8.95
CA SER A 156 -2.98 6.56 8.52
C SER A 156 -4.27 5.89 8.99
N LEU A 157 -5.27 6.70 9.35
CA LEU A 157 -6.61 6.23 9.73
C LEU A 157 -7.22 5.26 8.70
N SER A 158 -7.06 5.55 7.41
CA SER A 158 -7.52 4.69 6.31
C SER A 158 -6.88 3.30 6.31
N PHE A 159 -5.61 3.19 6.69
CA PHE A 159 -4.91 1.92 6.80
C PHE A 159 -5.39 1.13 8.02
N VAL A 160 -5.61 1.82 9.15
CA VAL A 160 -6.12 1.21 10.38
C VAL A 160 -7.53 0.66 10.18
N PHE A 161 -8.42 1.39 9.49
CA PHE A 161 -9.73 0.89 9.09
C PHE A 161 -9.66 -0.34 8.18
N HIS A 162 -8.78 -0.33 7.18
CA HIS A 162 -8.60 -1.49 6.29
C HIS A 162 -8.12 -2.71 7.08
N LEU A 163 -7.21 -2.51 8.04
CA LEU A 163 -6.70 -3.58 8.88
C LEU A 163 -7.78 -4.14 9.82
N LEU A 164 -8.53 -3.27 10.48
CA LEU A 164 -9.68 -3.65 11.31
C LEU A 164 -10.72 -4.42 10.51
N TRP A 165 -11.06 -3.96 9.31
CA TRP A 165 -11.96 -4.67 8.41
C TRP A 165 -11.42 -6.06 8.06
N CYS A 166 -10.13 -6.20 7.75
CA CYS A 166 -9.54 -7.50 7.45
C CYS A 166 -9.58 -8.46 8.64
N VAL A 167 -9.28 -7.98 9.84
CA VAL A 167 -9.15 -8.82 11.05
C VAL A 167 -10.51 -9.19 11.62
N THR A 168 -11.52 -8.31 11.46
CA THR A 168 -12.90 -8.56 11.93
C THR A 168 -13.78 -9.22 10.88
N ARG A 169 -13.31 -9.41 9.63
CA ARG A 169 -14.04 -10.16 8.61
C ARG A 169 -14.19 -11.61 9.07
N PRO A 170 -15.42 -12.14 9.25
CA PRO A 170 -15.59 -13.56 9.49
C PRO A 170 -15.00 -14.33 8.31
N LEU A 171 -14.26 -15.41 8.60
CA LEU A 171 -13.74 -16.33 7.57
C LEU A 171 -14.94 -17.01 6.90
N VAL A 172 -15.56 -16.35 5.93
CA VAL A 172 -16.60 -16.97 5.11
C VAL A 172 -15.88 -17.91 4.14
N ASN A 173 -15.89 -19.20 4.46
CA ASN A 173 -15.45 -20.26 3.56
C ASN A 173 -16.26 -20.19 2.26
N PRO A 174 -15.63 -19.94 1.08
CA PRO A 174 -16.33 -19.97 -0.20
C PRO A 174 -16.44 -21.41 -0.71
N SER A 175 -17.04 -22.31 0.08
CA SER A 175 -17.23 -23.71 -0.28
C SER A 175 -18.63 -24.20 0.10
N VAL A 176 -19.67 -23.43 -0.23
CA VAL A 176 -21.05 -23.89 -0.39
C VAL A 176 -21.76 -22.91 -1.34
N PHE A 177 -21.70 -23.17 -2.65
CA PHE A 177 -22.74 -22.87 -3.66
C PHE A 177 -22.42 -23.67 -4.92
#